data_AF-A0A936A4H1-F1
#
_entry.id   AF-A0A936A4H1-F1
#
_cell.length_a   1.000
_cell.length_b   1.000
_cell.length_c   1.000
_cell.angle_alpha   90.00
_cell.angle_beta   90.00
_cell.angle_gamma   90.00
#
_symmetry.space_group_name_H-M   'P 1'
#
loop_
_entity.id
_entity.type
_entity.pdbx_description
1 polymer ?
#
loop_
_entity_poly.entity_id
_entity_poly.type
_entity_poly.pdbx_seq_one_letter_code
_entity_poly.pdbx_strand_id
1 'polypeptide(L)'
;MDPKRRFFSFRTGKPGSIKGSWILDDVKIPAYNIKQAITMYFWLEWFKKKDANPWMHNVPKLFYPDRFWVNYYLRQVIEYELKGNKYYFQVNYKRIKTWNTHEYVQYFEQEKPF
;
A
#
# COMPACT_ATOMS: atom_id res chain seq x y z
N MET A 1 -3.95 17.79 -17.88
CA MET A 1 -3.47 16.43 -18.19
C MET A 1 -3.98 15.52 -17.08
N ASP A 2 -4.79 14.52 -17.40
CA ASP A 2 -5.22 13.56 -16.38
C ASP A 2 -4.00 12.85 -15.79
N PRO A 3 -3.90 12.76 -14.45
CA PRO A 3 -2.79 12.07 -13.82
C PRO A 3 -2.80 10.61 -14.29
N LYS A 4 -1.73 10.19 -14.97
CA LYS A 4 -1.57 8.80 -15.43
C LYS A 4 -1.73 7.87 -14.24
N ARG A 5 -2.76 7.02 -14.27
CA ARG A 5 -3.04 6.03 -13.23
C ARG A 5 -1.82 5.10 -13.06
N ARG A 6 -1.32 5.00 -11.83
CA ARG A 6 -0.20 4.13 -11.45
C ARG A 6 -0.72 2.93 -10.67
N PHE A 7 0.07 1.87 -10.63
CA PHE A 7 -0.26 0.63 -9.94
C PHE A 7 0.76 0.35 -8.86
N PHE A 8 0.34 -0.16 -7.71
CA PHE A 8 1.21 -0.30 -6.55
C PHE A 8 1.15 -1.71 -5.94
N SER A 9 2.29 -2.22 -5.52
CA SER A 9 2.41 -3.45 -4.73
C SER A 9 3.24 -3.18 -3.49
N PHE A 10 3.08 -4.00 -2.47
CA PHE A 10 3.53 -3.67 -1.12
C PHE A 10 4.41 -4.79 -0.59
N ARG A 11 5.50 -4.44 0.08
CA ARG A 11 6.26 -5.39 0.88
C ARG A 11 6.01 -5.12 2.35
N THR A 12 5.58 -6.15 3.06
CA THR A 12 5.27 -6.11 4.48
C THR A 12 6.24 -6.96 5.28
N GLY A 13 6.42 -6.60 6.55
CA GLY A 13 7.31 -7.34 7.43
C GLY A 13 7.46 -6.68 8.80
N LYS A 14 7.85 -7.47 9.79
CA LYS A 14 8.09 -6.98 11.16
C LYS A 14 9.23 -5.95 11.18
N PRO A 15 9.23 -4.98 12.10
CA PRO A 15 10.36 -4.07 12.28
C PRO A 15 11.64 -4.86 12.55
N GLY A 16 12.76 -4.44 11.95
CA GLY A 16 14.06 -5.12 12.08
C GLY A 16 14.21 -6.43 11.30
N SER A 17 13.18 -6.89 10.59
CA SER A 17 13.29 -8.10 9.75
C SER A 17 14.17 -7.88 8.52
N ILE A 18 14.98 -8.89 8.19
CA ILE A 18 15.85 -8.88 7.00
C ILE A 18 15.04 -8.83 5.70
N LYS A 19 15.58 -8.22 4.64
CA LYS A 19 14.87 -8.04 3.36
C LYS A 19 14.29 -9.34 2.76
N GLY A 20 14.97 -10.46 2.98
CA GLY A 20 14.55 -11.77 2.46
C GLY A 20 13.30 -12.33 3.12
N SER A 21 12.93 -11.89 4.33
CA SER A 21 11.72 -12.34 5.03
C SER A 21 10.51 -11.42 4.83
N TRP A 22 10.64 -10.38 4.01
CA TRP A 22 9.53 -9.50 3.67
C TRP A 22 8.59 -10.18 2.67
N ILE A 23 7.31 -10.16 2.99
CA ILE A 23 6.25 -10.73 2.16
C ILE A 23 5.92 -9.73 1.06
N LEU A 24 5.77 -10.20 -0.18
CA LEU A 24 5.33 -9.38 -1.31
C LEU A 24 3.83 -9.58 -1.52
N ASP A 25 3.06 -8.52 -1.31
CA ASP A 25 1.65 -8.43 -1.65
C ASP A 25 1.51 -7.80 -3.02
N ASP A 26 1.46 -8.64 -4.06
CA ASP A 26 1.50 -8.23 -5.47
C ASP A 26 0.15 -7.78 -6.04
N VAL A 27 -0.62 -7.03 -5.25
CA VAL A 27 -2.03 -6.67 -5.50
C VAL A 27 -2.28 -5.67 -6.64
N LYS A 28 -1.25 -4.94 -7.09
CA LYS A 28 -1.33 -3.92 -8.15
C LYS A 28 -2.51 -2.94 -7.96
N ILE A 29 -2.61 -2.29 -6.80
CA ILE A 29 -3.67 -1.32 -6.51
C ILE A 29 -3.55 -0.09 -7.44
N PRO A 30 -4.60 0.29 -8.17
CA PRO A 30 -4.60 1.52 -8.95
C PRO A 30 -4.75 2.75 -8.05
N ALA A 31 -3.81 3.69 -8.13
CA ALA A 31 -3.87 4.96 -7.39
C ALA A 31 -3.17 6.09 -8.16
N TYR A 32 -3.49 7.34 -7.80
CA TYR A 32 -2.87 8.53 -8.39
C TYR A 32 -1.61 8.97 -7.68
N ASN A 33 -1.46 8.62 -6.40
CA ASN A 33 -0.27 8.91 -5.60
C ASN A 33 -0.04 7.82 -4.54
N ILE A 34 1.15 7.82 -3.95
CA ILE A 34 1.56 6.82 -2.96
C ILE A 34 0.74 6.86 -1.67
N LYS A 35 0.32 8.04 -1.21
CA LYS A 35 -0.50 8.19 0.00
C LYS A 35 -1.84 7.48 -0.17
N GLN A 36 -2.50 7.69 -1.30
CA GLN A 36 -3.73 7.02 -1.67
C GLN A 36 -3.53 5.51 -1.79
N ALA A 37 -2.45 5.06 -2.44
CA ALA A 37 -2.14 3.64 -2.61
C ALA A 37 -1.99 2.91 -1.27
N ILE A 38 -1.20 3.49 -0.35
CA ILE A 38 -1.00 2.96 1.00
C ILE A 38 -2.30 2.96 1.79
N THR A 39 -3.08 4.05 1.73
CA THR A 39 -4.38 4.13 2.41
C THR A 39 -5.32 3.02 1.95
N MET A 40 -5.46 2.82 0.63
CA MET A 40 -6.28 1.75 0.05
C MET A 40 -5.79 0.36 0.45
N TYR A 41 -4.47 0.14 0.48
CA TYR A 41 -3.88 -1.13 0.90
C TYR A 41 -4.22 -1.47 2.36
N PHE A 42 -4.07 -0.52 3.27
CA PHE A 42 -4.43 -0.72 4.68
C PHE A 42 -5.93 -1.00 4.87
N TRP A 43 -6.80 -0.35 4.08
CA TRP A 43 -8.23 -0.68 4.06
C TRP A 43 -8.49 -2.12 3.62
N LEU A 44 -7.83 -2.59 2.56
CA LEU A 44 -7.96 -3.97 2.08
C LEU A 44 -7.50 -4.99 3.14
N GLU A 45 -6.33 -4.75 3.75
CA GLU A 45 -5.80 -5.62 4.81
C GLU A 45 -6.72 -5.65 6.04
N TRP A 46 -7.34 -4.53 6.37
CA TRP A 46 -8.32 -4.48 7.46
C TRP A 46 -9.60 -5.27 7.12
N PHE A 47 -10.14 -5.11 5.90
CA PHE A 47 -11.29 -5.89 5.45
C PHE A 47 -11.04 -7.39 5.49
N LYS A 48 -9.87 -7.86 5.03
CA LYS A 48 -9.47 -9.26 5.13
C LYS A 48 -9.49 -9.77 6.58
N LYS A 49 -9.01 -8.96 7.52
CA LYS A 49 -9.01 -9.32 8.95
C LYS A 49 -10.40 -9.33 9.56
N LYS A 50 -11.28 -8.41 9.15
CA LYS A 50 -12.68 -8.39 9.57
C LYS A 50 -13.45 -9.60 9.02
N ASP A 51 -13.25 -9.93 7.75
CA ASP A 51 -13.88 -11.10 7.12
C ASP A 51 -13.46 -12.39 7.84
N ALA A 52 -12.18 -12.49 8.21
CA ALA A 52 -11.67 -13.57 9.05
C ALA A 52 -12.19 -13.54 10.51
N ASN A 53 -12.67 -12.39 11.02
CA ASN A 53 -13.15 -12.20 12.39
C ASN A 53 -14.44 -11.37 12.43
N PRO A 54 -15.61 -11.99 12.15
CA PRO A 54 -16.89 -11.28 12.02
C PRO A 54 -17.30 -10.47 13.26
N TRP A 55 -16.76 -10.80 14.43
CA TRP A 55 -17.02 -10.15 15.72
C TRP A 55 -16.25 -8.82 15.93
N MET A 56 -15.41 -8.38 14.99
CA MET A 56 -14.84 -7.03 15.03
C MET A 56 -15.91 -5.98 14.69
N HIS A 57 -16.66 -5.54 15.70
CA HIS A 57 -17.80 -4.62 15.56
C HIS A 57 -17.43 -3.15 15.32
N ASN A 58 -16.18 -2.74 15.58
CA ASN A 58 -15.76 -1.35 15.48
C ASN A 58 -15.12 -1.06 14.12
N VAL A 59 -15.96 -0.67 13.16
CA VAL A 59 -15.51 -0.07 11.89
C VAL A 59 -15.24 1.41 12.15
N PRO A 60 -13.99 1.91 12.10
CA PRO A 60 -13.78 3.35 11.99
C PRO A 60 -14.37 3.79 10.64
N LYS A 61 -15.31 4.73 10.65
CA LYS A 61 -15.98 5.23 9.42
C LYS A 61 -14.98 5.66 8.33
N LEU A 62 -13.79 6.11 8.73
CA LEU A 62 -12.63 6.20 7.85
C LEU A 62 -11.36 5.79 8.62
N PHE A 63 -10.77 4.64 8.28
CA PHE A 63 -9.43 4.29 8.78
C PHE A 63 -8.37 4.95 7.90
N TYR A 64 -7.76 6.04 8.36
CA TYR A 64 -6.53 6.53 7.76
C TYR A 64 -5.35 5.95 8.53
N PRO A 65 -4.43 5.22 7.86
CA PRO A 65 -3.29 4.66 8.55
C PRO A 65 -2.40 5.82 9.02
N ASP A 66 -2.12 5.88 10.31
CA ASP A 66 -1.19 6.86 10.86
C ASP A 66 0.26 6.50 10.53
N ARG A 67 1.17 7.45 10.79
CA ARG A 67 2.61 7.28 10.57
C ARG A 67 3.18 6.03 11.24
N PHE A 68 2.71 5.73 12.45
CA PHE A 68 3.22 4.66 13.28
C PHE A 68 2.88 3.31 12.64
N TRP A 69 1.61 3.08 12.28
CA TRP A 69 1.17 1.86 11.61
C TRP A 69 1.84 1.66 10.25
N VAL A 70 1.97 2.73 9.46
CA VAL A 70 2.67 2.70 8.17
C VAL A 70 4.12 2.26 8.36
N ASN A 71 4.85 2.83 9.32
CA ASN A 71 6.25 2.48 9.60
C ASN A 71 6.40 1.06 10.21
N TYR A 72 5.44 0.67 11.05
CA TYR A 72 5.48 -0.61 11.75
C TYR A 72 5.22 -1.78 10.79
N TYR A 73 4.30 -1.64 9.84
CA TYR A 73 3.83 -2.75 9.01
C TYR A 73 4.47 -2.79 7.61
N LEU A 74 4.63 -1.62 6.99
CA LEU A 74 5.02 -1.52 5.58
C LEU A 74 6.53 -1.26 5.45
N ARG A 75 7.21 -1.99 4.55
CA ARG A 75 8.66 -1.89 4.32
C ARG A 75 9.00 -1.23 3.01
N GLN A 76 8.32 -1.60 1.93
CA GLN A 76 8.51 -1.01 0.62
C GLN A 76 7.19 -0.90 -0.14
N VAL A 77 7.13 0.09 -1.03
CA VAL A 77 6.06 0.21 -2.02
C VAL A 77 6.68 0.16 -3.40
N ILE A 78 6.18 -0.71 -4.26
CA ILE A 78 6.65 -0.87 -5.62
C ILE A 78 5.62 -0.23 -6.55
N GLU A 79 6.03 0.74 -7.33
CA GLU A 79 5.20 1.46 -8.28
C GLU A 79 5.43 0.95 -9.70
N TYR A 80 4.33 0.81 -10.44
CA TYR A 80 4.30 0.27 -11.79
C TYR A 80 3.51 1.18 -12.75
N GLU A 81 3.89 1.12 -14.01
CA GLU A 81 3.06 1.56 -15.14
C GLU A 81 2.46 0.36 -15.86
N LEU A 82 1.24 0.55 -16.32
CA LEU A 82 0.61 -0.36 -17.26
C LEU A 82 1.27 -0.16 -18.63
N LYS A 83 1.98 -1.18 -19.11
CA LYS A 83 2.60 -1.17 -20.45
C LYS A 83 1.63 -1.57 -21.56
N GLY A 84 0.44 -2.04 -21.19
CA GLY A 84 -0.58 -2.58 -22.09
C GLY A 84 -0.78 -4.09 -21.89
N ASN A 85 -1.64 -4.65 -22.72
CA ASN A 85 -1.95 -6.08 -22.71
C ASN A 85 -1.20 -6.74 -23.87
N LYS A 86 -0.36 -7.75 -23.58
CA LYS A 86 0.25 -8.56 -24.67
C LYS A 86 -0.77 -9.55 -25.24
N TYR A 87 -1.74 -9.96 -24.42
CA TYR A 87 -2.90 -10.79 -24.77
C TYR A 87 -4.10 -10.37 -23.91
N TYR A 88 -5.33 -10.74 -24.30
CA TYR A 88 -6.57 -10.38 -23.58
C TYR A 88 -6.55 -10.71 -22.08
N PHE A 89 -5.77 -11.71 -21.66
CA PHE A 89 -5.64 -12.18 -20.28
C PHE A 89 -4.28 -11.86 -19.63
N GLN A 90 -3.34 -11.24 -20.35
CA GLN A 90 -2.01 -10.91 -19.82
C GLN A 90 -1.80 -9.39 -19.77
N VAL A 91 -1.93 -8.88 -18.55
CA VAL A 91 -1.67 -7.48 -18.22
C VAL A 91 -0.19 -7.33 -17.86
N ASN A 92 0.53 -6.47 -18.58
CA ASN A 92 1.95 -6.24 -18.32
C ASN A 92 2.17 -4.96 -17.52
N TYR A 93 2.84 -5.13 -16.37
CA TYR A 93 3.26 -4.05 -15.51
C TYR A 93 4.78 -3.87 -15.61
N LYS A 94 5.22 -2.64 -15.84
CA LYS A 94 6.64 -2.28 -15.76
C LYS A 94 6.88 -1.54 -14.45
N ARG A 95 7.78 -2.05 -13.61
CA ARG A 95 8.22 -1.35 -12.40
C ARG A 95 8.89 -0.04 -12.78
N ILE A 96 8.50 1.05 -12.14
CA ILE A 96 9.04 2.39 -12.37
C ILE A 96 9.92 2.80 -11.19
N LYS A 97 9.39 2.64 -9.97
CA LYS A 97 10.05 3.10 -8.74
C LYS A 97 9.80 2.10 -7.62
N THR A 98 10.77 1.97 -6.73
CA THR A 98 10.59 1.32 -5.43
C THR A 98 10.80 2.36 -4.35
N TRP A 99 9.79 2.58 -3.54
CA TRP A 99 9.77 3.52 -2.43
C TRP A 99 10.16 2.80 -1.14
N ASN A 100 11.10 3.36 -0.42
CA ASN A 100 11.49 2.89 0.91
C ASN A 100 10.71 3.63 2.00
N THR A 101 10.69 3.07 3.22
CA THR A 101 9.91 3.62 4.34
C THR A 101 10.15 5.11 4.59
N HIS A 102 11.39 5.56 4.59
CA HIS A 102 11.74 6.97 4.78
C HIS A 102 11.13 7.89 3.72
N GLU A 103 10.97 7.43 2.47
CA GLU A 103 10.45 8.27 1.38
C GLU A 103 8.93 8.45 1.44
N TYR A 104 8.18 7.44 1.90
CA TYR A 104 6.71 7.51 1.91
C TYR A 104 6.11 7.88 3.26
N VAL A 105 6.83 7.64 4.36
CA VAL A 105 6.31 7.91 5.71
C VAL A 105 6.07 9.41 5.96
N GLN A 106 6.81 10.27 5.26
CA GLN A 106 6.63 11.74 5.31
C GLN A 106 5.24 12.20 4.83
N TYR A 107 4.53 11.39 4.03
CA TYR A 107 3.18 11.76 3.57
C TYR A 107 2.08 11.54 4.62
N PHE A 108 2.45 10.97 5.77
CA PHE A 108 1.56 10.60 6.88
C PHE A 108 1.92 11.33 8.18
N GLU A 109 2.49 12.53 8.11
CA GLU A 109 2.86 13.32 9.29
C GLU A 109 1.71 13.47 10.30
N GLN A 110 2.08 13.44 11.58
CA GLN A 110 1.18 13.68 12.71
C GLN A 110 0.50 15.03 12.53
N GLU A 111 -0.84 15.07 12.54
CA GLU A 111 -1.54 16.30 12.88
C GLU A 111 -0.95 16.80 14.21
N LYS A 112 -0.37 18.00 14.20
CA LYS A 112 0.10 18.63 15.43
C LYS A 112 -1.09 18.71 16.38
N PRO A 113 -0.97 18.28 17.66
CA PRO A 113 -2.02 18.54 18.62
C PRO A 113 -2.21 20.06 18.68
N PHE A 114 -3.44 20.51 18.44
CA PHE A 114 -3.88 21.90 18.63
C PHE A 114 -3.86 22.27 20.11
#